data_AF-A0A7Y0GQZ3-F1
#
_entry.id   AF-A0A7Y0GQZ3-F1
#
_cell.length_a   1.000
_cell.length_b   1.000
_cell.length_c   1.000
_cell.angle_alpha   90.00
_cell.angle_beta   90.00
_cell.angle_gamma   90.00
#
_symmetry.space_group_name_H-M   'P 1'
#
loop_
_entity.id
_entity.type
_entity.pdbx_description
1 polymer ?
#
loop_
_entity_poly.entity_id
_entity_poly.type
_entity_poly.pdbx_seq_one_letter_code
_entity_poly.pdbx_strand_id
1 'polypeptide(L)'
;MLLTAVALGFATQFTGCASTTPELDAKFGDAVRAARESQTLNPTASTNKDPVLGLDGKAAVNALERYQDSFKSPPKTFEVINITGGQ
;
A
#
# COMPACT_ATOMS: atom_id res chain seq x y z
N MET A 1 -49.18 16.34 23.16
CA MET A 1 -48.55 17.39 22.30
C MET A 1 -47.04 17.50 22.53
N LEU A 2 -46.53 17.49 23.77
CA LEU A 2 -45.07 17.51 24.02
C LEU A 2 -44.36 16.21 23.56
N LEU A 3 -44.98 15.04 23.80
CA LEU A 3 -44.42 13.73 23.48
C LEU A 3 -44.23 13.51 21.96
N THR A 4 -45.15 14.02 21.15
CA THR A 4 -45.09 13.95 19.68
C THR A 4 -43.99 14.84 19.10
N ALA A 5 -43.70 15.98 19.73
CA ALA A 5 -42.63 16.88 19.30
C ALA A 5 -41.23 16.28 19.54
N VAL A 6 -41.05 15.56 20.66
CA VAL A 6 -39.79 14.86 20.97
C VAL A 6 -39.53 13.70 20.00
N ALA A 7 -40.58 12.97 19.62
CA ALA A 7 -40.46 11.85 18.67
C ALA A 7 -40.05 12.33 17.25
N LEU A 8 -40.59 13.46 16.77
CA LEU A 8 -40.19 14.03 15.49
C LEU A 8 -38.76 14.60 15.51
N GLY A 9 -38.34 15.24 16.61
CA GLY A 9 -36.98 15.75 16.75
C GLY A 9 -35.91 14.67 16.86
N PHE A 10 -36.25 13.47 17.34
CA PHE A 10 -35.34 12.33 17.37
C PHE A 10 -35.18 11.69 15.98
N ALA A 11 -36.24 11.69 15.16
CA ALA A 11 -36.20 11.15 13.80
C ALA A 11 -35.30 11.97 12.85
N THR A 12 -35.19 13.28 13.05
CA THR A 12 -34.35 14.15 12.21
C THR A 12 -32.85 13.99 12.47
N GLN A 13 -32.45 13.43 13.61
CA GLN A 13 -31.04 13.13 13.90
C GLN A 13 -30.46 12.01 13.00
N PHE A 14 -31.30 11.15 12.42
CA PHE A 14 -30.87 10.04 11.57
C PHE A 14 -30.71 10.40 10.08
N THR A 15 -31.00 11.65 9.67
CA THR A 15 -30.90 12.05 8.25
C THR A 15 -29.46 12.08 7.72
N GLY A 16 -28.46 12.03 8.60
CA GLY A 16 -27.05 11.95 8.22
C GLY A 16 -26.56 10.55 7.80
N CYS A 17 -27.31 9.48 8.10
CA CYS A 17 -26.86 8.10 7.84
C CYS A 17 -26.96 7.66 6.37
N ALA A 18 -27.67 8.41 5.53
CA ALA A 18 -27.84 8.12 4.10
C ALA A 18 -27.61 9.37 3.24
N SER A 19 -26.57 10.14 3.57
CA SER A 19 -26.13 11.25 2.71
C SER A 19 -25.39 10.68 1.50
N THR A 20 -25.65 11.23 0.32
CA THR A 20 -24.85 10.93 -0.86
C THR A 20 -23.43 11.42 -0.61
N THR A 21 -22.43 10.74 -1.18
CA THR A 21 -21.02 11.06 -0.99
C THR A 21 -20.33 11.60 -2.26
N PRO A 22 -20.86 12.64 -2.95
CA PRO A 22 -20.33 13.07 -4.26
C PRO A 22 -18.83 13.37 -4.26
N GLU A 23 -18.31 14.02 -3.22
CA GLU A 23 -16.90 14.36 -3.11
C GLU A 23 -16.00 13.15 -2.89
N LEU A 24 -16.45 12.17 -2.11
CA LEU A 24 -15.70 10.95 -1.83
C LEU A 24 -15.71 10.03 -3.06
N ASP A 25 -16.86 9.89 -3.70
CA ASP A 25 -17.04 9.10 -4.92
C ASP A 25 -16.22 9.67 -6.06
N ALA A 26 -16.16 11.01 -6.18
CA ALA A 26 -15.34 11.69 -7.19
C ALA A 26 -13.82 11.47 -6.99
N LYS A 27 -13.37 11.36 -5.74
CA LYS A 27 -11.95 11.23 -5.38
C LYS A 27 -11.53 9.79 -5.07
N PHE A 28 -12.41 8.83 -5.37
CA PHE A 28 -12.17 7.44 -5.02
C PHE A 28 -10.90 6.90 -5.72
N GLY A 29 -9.92 6.50 -4.91
CA GLY A 29 -8.65 5.95 -5.36
C GLY A 29 -7.53 6.97 -5.58
N ASP A 30 -7.77 8.27 -5.40
CA ASP A 30 -6.75 9.31 -5.59
C ASP A 30 -5.53 9.11 -4.69
N ALA A 31 -5.76 8.74 -3.42
CA ALA A 31 -4.67 8.43 -2.49
C ALA A 31 -3.76 7.29 -2.99
N VAL A 32 -4.34 6.25 -3.59
CA VAL A 32 -3.58 5.11 -4.12
C VAL A 32 -2.85 5.49 -5.40
N ARG A 33 -3.47 6.30 -6.28
CA ARG A 33 -2.81 6.83 -7.49
C ARG A 33 -1.62 7.72 -7.12
N ALA A 34 -1.80 8.65 -6.18
CA ALA A 34 -0.74 9.52 -5.68
C ALA A 34 0.40 8.72 -5.03
N ALA A 35 0.08 7.69 -4.23
CA ALA A 35 1.09 6.80 -3.65
C ALA A 35 1.85 6.03 -4.72
N ARG A 36 1.16 5.49 -5.73
CA ARG A 36 1.79 4.81 -6.86
C ARG A 36 2.69 5.74 -7.66
N GLU A 37 2.26 6.95 -7.96
CA GLU A 37 3.08 7.96 -8.64
C GLU A 37 4.34 8.28 -7.84
N SER A 38 4.21 8.48 -6.52
CA SER A 38 5.34 8.74 -5.62
C SER A 38 6.33 7.57 -5.53
N GLN A 39 5.85 6.33 -5.69
CA GLN A 39 6.66 5.11 -5.67
C GLN A 39 7.19 4.71 -7.04
N THR A 40 6.68 5.33 -8.13
CA THR A 40 7.08 4.99 -9.50
C THR A 40 8.40 5.66 -9.82
N LEU A 41 9.48 4.86 -9.82
CA LEU A 41 10.83 5.35 -10.09
C LEU A 41 11.00 5.89 -11.53
N ASN A 42 10.36 5.24 -12.51
CA ASN A 42 10.46 5.63 -13.91
C ASN A 42 9.10 5.46 -14.62
N PRO A 43 8.29 6.53 -14.75
CA PRO A 43 6.97 6.47 -15.37
C PRO A 43 7.01 6.18 -16.88
N THR A 44 8.13 6.44 -17.55
CA THR A 44 8.32 6.20 -18.99
C THR A 44 9.09 4.91 -19.28
N ALA A 45 9.23 4.00 -18.31
CA ALA A 45 10.00 2.77 -18.48
C ALA A 45 9.49 1.90 -19.65
N SER A 46 8.18 1.93 -19.93
CA SER A 46 7.56 1.17 -21.03
C SER A 46 7.96 1.65 -22.43
N THR A 47 8.42 2.89 -22.57
CA THR A 47 8.85 3.42 -23.88
C THR A 47 10.29 3.03 -24.21
N ASN A 48 11.05 2.56 -23.21
CA ASN A 48 12.40 2.07 -23.44
C ASN A 48 12.34 0.74 -24.20
N LYS A 49 12.92 0.71 -25.41
CA LYS A 49 13.03 -0.48 -26.25
C LYS A 49 14.42 -1.11 -26.22
N ASP A 50 15.35 -0.51 -25.48
CA ASP A 50 16.68 -1.08 -25.31
C ASP A 50 16.52 -2.49 -24.73
N PRO A 51 17.25 -3.48 -25.27
CA PRO A 51 17.23 -4.80 -24.69
C PRO A 51 17.72 -4.67 -23.24
N VAL A 52 17.03 -5.33 -22.31
CA VAL A 52 17.57 -5.50 -20.97
C VAL A 52 18.84 -6.32 -21.12
N LEU A 53 19.99 -5.63 -21.18
CA LEU A 53 21.30 -6.25 -21.07
C LEU A 53 21.30 -6.89 -19.68
N GLY A 54 21.11 -8.21 -19.67
CA GLY A 54 20.70 -8.96 -18.49
C GLY A 54 21.65 -8.84 -17.29
N LEU A 55 21.25 -9.49 -16.21
CA LEU A 55 22.02 -9.62 -14.98
C LEU A 55 23.50 -9.89 -15.26
N ASP A 56 24.39 -9.10 -14.66
CA ASP A 56 25.84 -9.30 -14.73
C ASP A 56 26.17 -10.78 -14.47
N GLY A 57 27.03 -11.39 -15.30
CA GLY A 57 27.26 -12.84 -15.24
C GLY A 57 27.78 -13.30 -13.88
N LYS A 58 28.62 -12.48 -13.23
CA LYS A 58 29.11 -12.76 -11.87
C LYS A 58 27.98 -12.60 -10.86
N ALA A 59 27.16 -11.56 -10.97
CA ALA A 59 25.97 -11.39 -10.14
C ALA A 59 24.98 -12.57 -10.29
N ALA A 60 24.79 -13.09 -11.49
CA ALA A 60 23.95 -14.25 -11.79
C ALA A 60 24.46 -15.52 -11.10
N VAL A 61 25.76 -15.79 -11.22
CA VAL A 61 26.41 -16.93 -10.54
C VAL A 61 26.23 -16.81 -9.02
N ASN A 62 26.57 -15.66 -8.44
CA ASN A 62 26.45 -15.45 -6.99
C ASN A 62 25.00 -15.56 -6.50
N ALA A 63 24.02 -15.12 -7.30
CA ALA A 63 22.61 -15.25 -6.95
C ALA A 63 22.17 -16.72 -6.94
N LEU A 64 22.59 -17.51 -7.93
CA LEU A 64 22.30 -18.94 -7.99
C LEU A 64 23.00 -19.72 -6.88
N GLU A 65 24.25 -19.40 -6.55
CA GLU A 65 24.98 -20.00 -5.43
C GLU A 65 24.27 -19.73 -4.10
N ARG A 66 23.90 -18.47 -3.83
CA ARG A 66 23.13 -18.12 -2.63
C ARG A 66 21.78 -18.82 -2.56
N TYR A 67 21.08 -18.94 -3.69
CA TYR A 67 19.83 -19.68 -3.76
C TYR A 67 20.04 -21.14 -3.37
N GLN A 68 21.04 -21.81 -3.95
CA GLN A 68 21.36 -23.20 -3.61
C GLN A 68 21.79 -23.37 -2.15
N ASP A 69 22.62 -22.46 -1.63
CA ASP A 69 23.09 -22.48 -0.25
C ASP A 69 21.96 -22.25 0.76
N SER A 70 20.91 -21.50 0.39
CA SER A 70 19.73 -21.29 1.24
C SER A 70 19.00 -22.59 1.61
N PHE A 71 19.18 -23.65 0.83
CA PHE A 71 18.62 -24.98 1.13
C PHE A 71 19.56 -25.87 1.93
N LYS A 72 20.85 -25.51 2.06
CA LYS A 72 21.87 -26.32 2.75
C LYS A 72 21.90 -26.06 4.25
N SER A 73 21.38 -24.95 4.72
CA SER A 73 21.33 -24.61 6.14
C SER A 73 20.06 -23.82 6.45
N PRO A 74 19.42 -24.04 7.61
CA PRO A 74 18.30 -23.22 8.04
C PRO A 74 18.68 -21.74 7.95
N PRO A 75 17.82 -20.86 7.41
CA PRO A 75 18.11 -19.44 7.37
C PRO A 75 18.43 -18.97 8.79
N LYS A 76 19.51 -18.19 8.95
CA LYS A 76 19.86 -17.63 10.25
C LYS A 76 18.63 -16.94 10.80
N THR A 77 18.23 -17.28 12.02
CA THR A 77 17.21 -16.54 12.75
C THR A 77 17.65 -15.07 12.75
N PHE A 78 16.82 -14.20 12.19
CA PHE A 78 17.09 -12.78 12.09
C PHE A 78 17.50 -12.23 13.46
N GLU A 79 18.51 -11.37 13.51
CA GLU A 79 18.74 -10.56 14.70
C GLU A 79 17.55 -9.59 14.83
N VAL A 80 16.80 -9.71 15.92
CA VAL A 80 15.79 -8.71 16.28
C VAL A 80 16.52 -7.44 16.63
N ILE A 81 16.60 -6.51 15.67
CA ILE A 81 16.96 -5.13 15.99
C ILE A 81 15.75 -4.56 16.74
N ASN A 82 15.88 -4.40 18.06
CA ASN A 82 14.90 -3.65 18.86
C ASN A 82 14.98 -2.18 18.44
N ILE A 83 14.21 -1.81 17.41
CA ILE A 83 14.07 -0.42 16.93
C ILE A 83 13.08 0.39 17.78
N THR A 84 12.67 -0.13 18.94
CA THR A 84 11.93 0.66 19.93
C THR A 84 12.92 1.57 20.65
N GLY A 85 13.31 2.63 19.95
CA GLY A 85 13.90 3.81 20.58
C GLY A 85 12.86 4.42 21.51
N GLY A 86 13.17 4.46 22.80
CA GLY A 86 12.34 5.15 23.78
C GLY A 86 12.22 6.64 23.44
N GLN A 87 10.99 7.05 23.13
CA GLN A 87 10.30 8.23 23.64
C GLN A 87 8.82 7.86 23.76
#